data_AF-A0A8S3S706-F1
#
_entry.id   AF-A0A8S3S706-F1
#
_cell.length_a   1.000
_cell.length_b   1.000
_cell.length_c   1.000
_cell.angle_alpha   90.00
_cell.angle_beta   90.00
_cell.angle_gamma   90.00
#
_symmetry.space_group_name_H-M   'P 1'
#
loop_
_entity.id
_entity.type
_entity.pdbx_description
1 polymer ?
#
loop_
_entity_poly.entity_id
_entity_poly.type
_entity_poly.pdbx_seq_one_letter_code
_entity_poly.pdbx_strand_id
1 'polypeptide(L)'
;MEIRPGTVKPTRLSVYIRERILSLRRSGKNITEVRDELIRSDNVQVSRQGISAFLRRFRQSGSVTDFKVNTRQKMLQEVHLEFIDETIRNDLEISAREVAKLLTEHSQFNPHISLKDQNEDKNSVEQENDNLQSYHVPVENKVNSNIDISRKETSDGVRAFLHRKK
;
A
#
# COMPACT_ATOMS: atom_id res chain seq x y z
N MET A 1 -36.43 19.85 11.24
CA MET A 1 -35.23 19.13 11.69
C MET A 1 -34.48 18.66 10.46
N GLU A 2 -33.37 19.31 10.11
CA GLU A 2 -32.53 18.90 8.99
C GLU A 2 -31.69 17.69 9.41
N ILE A 3 -31.92 16.54 8.80
CA ILE A 3 -31.08 15.36 8.96
C ILE A 3 -29.81 15.62 8.13
N ARG A 4 -28.74 16.06 8.78
CA ARG A 4 -27.43 16.14 8.13
C ARG A 4 -26.98 14.71 7.82
N PRO A 5 -26.63 14.38 6.57
CA PRO A 5 -26.21 13.02 6.23
C PRO A 5 -24.98 12.66 7.07
N GLY A 6 -25.14 11.65 7.93
CA GLY A 6 -24.08 11.12 8.78
C GLY A 6 -22.98 10.54 7.90
N THR A 7 -21.83 11.19 7.89
CA THR A 7 -20.68 10.75 7.09
C THR A 7 -20.04 9.55 7.75
N VAL A 8 -20.17 8.39 7.12
CA VAL A 8 -19.55 7.13 7.56
C VAL A 8 -18.03 7.27 7.44
N LYS A 9 -17.31 7.13 8.55
CA LYS A 9 -15.84 7.00 8.52
C LYS A 9 -15.50 5.57 8.14
N PRO A 10 -15.01 5.28 6.92
CA PRO A 10 -14.67 3.91 6.56
C PRO A 10 -13.46 3.45 7.37
N THR A 11 -13.62 2.37 8.15
CA THR A 11 -12.51 1.70 8.87
C THR A 11 -11.43 1.21 7.90
N ARG A 12 -11.83 0.90 6.65
CA ARG A 12 -10.96 0.58 5.52
C ARG A 12 -11.47 1.24 4.26
N LEU A 13 -10.58 1.78 3.44
CA LEU A 13 -10.93 2.35 2.15
C LEU A 13 -11.42 1.23 1.22
N SER A 14 -12.56 1.42 0.56
CA SER A 14 -13.00 0.51 -0.50
C SER A 14 -11.99 0.51 -1.65
N VAL A 15 -12.02 -0.54 -2.48
CA VAL A 15 -11.15 -0.62 -3.67
C VAL A 15 -11.41 0.56 -4.60
N TYR A 16 -12.69 0.86 -4.85
CA TYR A 16 -13.10 2.02 -5.65
C TYR A 16 -12.45 3.33 -5.18
N ILE A 17 -12.51 3.65 -3.88
CA ILE A 17 -11.94 4.90 -3.36
C ILE A 17 -10.41 4.92 -3.50
N ARG A 18 -9.76 3.78 -3.41
CA ARG A 18 -8.31 3.66 -3.62
C ARG A 18 -7.92 3.91 -5.07
N GLU A 19 -8.65 3.34 -6.02
CA GLU A 19 -8.47 3.63 -7.45
C GLU A 19 -8.74 5.11 -7.76
N ARG A 20 -9.80 5.67 -7.17
CA ARG A 20 -10.14 7.08 -7.30
C ARG A 20 -9.01 7.99 -6.79
N ILE A 21 -8.43 7.70 -5.62
CA ILE A 21 -7.26 8.40 -5.09
C ILE A 21 -6.08 8.34 -6.07
N LEU A 22 -5.80 7.17 -6.66
CA LEU A 22 -4.70 7.02 -7.63
C LEU A 22 -4.94 7.81 -8.91
N SER A 23 -6.16 7.77 -9.45
CA SER A 23 -6.55 8.54 -10.63
C SER A 23 -6.33 10.05 -10.41
N LEU A 24 -6.80 10.59 -9.28
CA LEU A 24 -6.62 12.00 -8.94
C LEU A 24 -5.15 12.37 -8.70
N ARG A 25 -4.34 11.46 -8.16
CA ARG A 25 -2.88 11.69 -8.03
C ARG A 25 -2.17 11.68 -9.38
N ARG A 26 -2.58 10.81 -10.30
CA ARG A 26 -2.04 10.76 -11.67
C ARG A 26 -2.37 12.02 -12.46
N SER A 27 -3.52 12.64 -12.20
CA SER A 27 -3.87 13.95 -12.77
C SER A 27 -3.17 15.14 -12.09
N GLY A 28 -2.18 14.90 -11.22
CA GLY A 28 -1.37 15.94 -10.59
C GLY A 28 -1.94 16.56 -9.32
N LYS A 29 -3.16 16.18 -8.86
CA LYS A 29 -3.77 16.79 -7.67
C LYS A 29 -2.99 16.47 -6.41
N ASN A 30 -2.80 17.44 -5.52
CA ASN A 30 -2.15 17.24 -4.22
C ASN A 30 -3.09 16.53 -3.21
N ILE A 31 -2.56 16.08 -2.06
CA ILE A 31 -3.33 15.29 -1.09
C ILE A 31 -4.56 16.03 -0.54
N THR A 32 -4.46 17.35 -0.37
CA THR A 32 -5.58 18.17 0.12
C THR A 32 -6.68 18.25 -0.93
N GLU A 33 -6.31 18.49 -2.19
CA GLU A 33 -7.25 18.51 -3.31
C GLU A 33 -7.92 17.15 -3.54
N VAL A 34 -7.17 16.05 -3.41
CA VAL A 34 -7.72 14.69 -3.49
C VAL A 34 -8.79 14.49 -2.42
N ARG A 35 -8.51 14.88 -1.17
CA ARG A 35 -9.49 14.79 -0.08
C ARG A 35 -10.75 15.58 -0.40
N ASP A 36 -10.57 16.84 -0.81
CA ASP A 36 -11.69 17.74 -1.05
C ASP A 36 -12.55 17.26 -2.23
N GLU A 37 -11.92 16.67 -3.24
CA GLU A 37 -12.61 16.02 -4.36
C GLU A 37 -13.41 14.79 -3.92
N LEU A 38 -12.84 13.90 -3.10
CA LEU A 38 -13.55 12.72 -2.60
C LEU A 38 -14.76 13.09 -1.74
N ILE A 39 -14.66 14.17 -0.96
CA ILE A 39 -15.79 14.68 -0.16
C ILE A 39 -16.85 15.28 -1.08
N ARG A 40 -16.45 16.09 -2.07
CA ARG A 40 -17.38 16.83 -2.95
C ARG A 40 -18.09 15.92 -3.94
N SER A 41 -17.34 15.05 -4.61
CA SER A 41 -17.80 14.30 -5.77
C SER A 41 -18.30 12.91 -5.37
N ASP A 42 -17.64 12.26 -4.41
CA ASP A 42 -17.93 10.88 -4.01
C ASP A 42 -18.65 10.80 -2.65
N ASN A 43 -18.85 11.93 -1.95
CA ASN A 43 -19.41 12.03 -0.60
C ASN A 43 -18.69 11.11 0.42
N VAL A 44 -17.37 10.90 0.24
CA VAL A 44 -16.56 10.05 1.11
C VAL A 44 -15.60 10.88 1.94
N GLN A 45 -15.70 10.76 3.25
CA GLN A 45 -14.74 11.37 4.17
C GLN A 45 -13.52 10.47 4.38
N VAL A 46 -12.36 10.93 3.90
CA VAL A 46 -11.07 10.31 4.17
C VAL A 46 -10.12 11.33 4.79
N SER A 47 -9.36 10.93 5.81
CA SER A 47 -8.33 11.81 6.38
C SER A 47 -7.13 11.94 5.43
N ARG A 48 -6.44 13.09 5.48
CA ARG A 48 -5.20 13.32 4.71
C ARG A 48 -4.14 12.27 5.04
N GLN A 49 -4.08 11.86 6.30
CA GLN A 49 -3.22 10.80 6.80
C GLN A 49 -3.58 9.44 6.20
N GLY A 50 -4.88 9.13 6.07
CA GLY A 50 -5.37 7.90 5.43
C GLY A 50 -4.97 7.83 3.95
N ILE A 51 -5.14 8.93 3.22
CA ILE A 51 -4.70 9.06 1.81
C ILE A 51 -3.18 8.87 1.71
N SER A 52 -2.40 9.58 2.54
CA SER A 52 -0.94 9.47 2.55
C SER A 52 -0.47 8.04 2.87
N ALA A 53 -1.06 7.42 3.88
CA ALA A 53 -0.74 6.05 4.29
C ALA A 53 -1.10 5.02 3.20
N PHE A 54 -2.20 5.22 2.48
CA PHE A 54 -2.54 4.41 1.32
C PHE A 54 -1.51 4.59 0.20
N LEU A 55 -1.20 5.83 -0.21
CA LEU A 55 -0.25 6.10 -1.29
C LEU A 55 1.15 5.56 -0.99
N ARG A 56 1.60 5.64 0.27
CA ARG A 56 2.87 5.05 0.70
C ARG A 56 2.87 3.53 0.52
N ARG A 57 1.81 2.86 0.93
CA ARG A 57 1.64 1.40 0.77
C ARG A 57 1.54 1.00 -0.70
N PHE A 58 0.83 1.78 -1.51
CA PHE A 58 0.73 1.55 -2.94
C PHE A 58 2.11 1.66 -3.61
N ARG A 59 2.92 2.66 -3.26
CA ARG A 59 4.28 2.80 -3.79
C ARG A 59 5.19 1.61 -3.45
N GLN A 60 5.00 1.00 -2.29
CA GLN A 60 5.79 -0.16 -1.84
C GLN A 60 5.33 -1.48 -2.48
N SER A 61 4.03 -1.62 -2.74
CA SER A 61 3.42 -2.89 -3.14
C SER A 61 2.99 -2.96 -4.60
N GLY A 62 2.80 -1.81 -5.26
CA GLY A 62 2.13 -1.70 -6.55
C GLY A 62 0.64 -2.07 -6.54
N SER A 63 0.08 -2.46 -5.38
CA SER A 63 -1.25 -3.04 -5.29
C SER A 63 -2.26 -2.10 -4.66
N VAL A 64 -3.44 -2.04 -5.29
CA VAL A 64 -4.60 -1.31 -4.78
C VAL A 64 -5.28 -2.07 -3.65
N THR A 65 -5.18 -3.40 -3.62
CA THR A 65 -5.86 -4.24 -2.62
C THR A 65 -5.18 -4.16 -1.26
N ASP A 66 -5.94 -4.45 -0.20
CA ASP A 66 -5.33 -4.58 1.12
C ASP A 66 -4.41 -5.79 1.09
N PHE A 67 -3.25 -5.67 1.72
CA PHE A 67 -2.48 -6.86 2.08
C PHE A 67 -3.42 -7.79 2.85
N LYS A 68 -3.48 -9.06 2.40
CA LYS A 68 -4.13 -10.11 3.18
C LYS A 68 -3.60 -9.96 4.60
N VAL A 69 -4.50 -9.82 5.56
CA VAL A 69 -4.11 -9.92 6.97
C VAL A 69 -3.35 -11.23 7.04
N ASN A 70 -2.08 -11.20 7.44
CA ASN A 70 -1.31 -12.41 7.66
C ASN A 70 -2.02 -13.16 8.77
N THR A 71 -2.99 -14.00 8.39
CA THR A 71 -3.54 -15.03 9.24
C THR A 71 -2.34 -15.85 9.68
N ARG A 72 -2.27 -16.15 10.98
CA ARG A 72 -1.18 -16.93 11.57
C ARG A 72 -0.90 -18.12 10.67
N GLN A 73 0.37 -18.34 10.33
CA GLN A 73 0.78 -19.51 9.58
C GLN A 73 0.23 -20.74 10.29
N LYS A 74 -0.43 -21.64 9.53
CA LYS A 74 -0.96 -22.88 10.10
C LYS A 74 0.22 -23.63 10.70
N MET A 75 0.15 -23.91 12.01
CA MET A 75 1.18 -24.68 12.70
C MET A 75 1.20 -26.14 12.22
N LEU A 76 0.09 -26.64 11.68
CA LEU A 76 -0.04 -27.99 11.16
C LEU A 76 0.15 -27.99 9.64
N GLN A 77 1.00 -28.90 9.16
CA GLN A 77 1.16 -29.25 7.76
C GLN A 77 0.17 -30.35 7.38
N GLU A 78 -0.04 -30.57 6.09
CA GLU A 78 -0.99 -31.57 5.58
C GLU A 78 -0.72 -32.97 6.14
N VAL A 79 0.55 -33.37 6.21
CA VAL A 79 0.98 -34.67 6.78
C VAL A 79 0.51 -34.84 8.23
N HIS A 80 0.47 -33.75 9.01
CA HIS A 80 -0.03 -33.80 10.38
C HIS A 80 -1.55 -33.98 10.42
N LEU A 81 -2.27 -33.38 9.47
CA LEU A 81 -3.72 -33.51 9.37
C LEU A 81 -4.11 -34.92 8.93
N GLU A 82 -3.41 -35.48 7.95
CA GLU A 82 -3.60 -36.87 7.51
C GLU A 82 -3.39 -37.86 8.65
N PHE A 83 -2.32 -37.67 9.45
CA PHE A 83 -2.06 -38.50 10.61
C PHE A 83 -3.16 -38.40 11.68
N ILE A 84 -3.65 -37.18 11.96
CA ILE A 84 -4.76 -36.96 12.90
C ILE A 84 -6.02 -37.70 12.39
N ASP A 85 -6.34 -37.55 11.11
CA ASP A 85 -7.51 -38.16 10.49
C ASP A 85 -7.42 -39.70 10.53
N GLU A 86 -6.26 -40.29 10.23
CA GLU A 86 -6.05 -41.73 10.33
C GLU A 86 -6.16 -42.24 11.76
N THR A 87 -5.59 -41.52 12.73
CA THR A 87 -5.62 -41.90 14.14
C THR A 87 -7.06 -41.91 14.66
N ILE A 88 -7.87 -40.89 14.33
CA ILE A 88 -9.28 -40.82 14.72
C ILE A 88 -10.12 -41.89 14.01
N ARG A 89 -9.81 -42.23 12.76
CA ARG A 89 -10.52 -43.33 12.06
C ARG A 89 -10.25 -44.70 12.67
N ASN A 90 -9.03 -44.91 13.18
CA ASN A 90 -8.63 -46.18 13.78
C ASN A 90 -9.14 -46.35 15.21
N ASP A 91 -9.31 -45.26 15.96
CA ASP A 91 -9.89 -45.25 17.29
C ASP A 91 -10.78 -44.00 17.48
N LEU A 92 -12.09 -44.20 17.47
CA LEU A 92 -13.06 -43.11 17.62
C LEU A 92 -13.16 -42.57 19.05
N GLU A 93 -12.66 -43.31 20.04
CA GLU A 93 -12.69 -42.90 21.45
C GLU A 93 -11.40 -42.19 21.88
N ILE A 94 -10.39 -42.13 21.00
CA ILE A 94 -9.11 -41.51 21.33
C ILE A 94 -9.27 -40.04 21.72
N SER A 95 -8.63 -39.65 22.82
CA SER A 95 -8.70 -38.27 23.28
C SER A 95 -7.80 -37.36 22.44
N ALA A 96 -8.19 -36.10 22.28
CA ALA A 96 -7.38 -35.10 21.59
C ALA A 96 -5.97 -34.94 22.22
N ARG A 97 -5.84 -35.21 23.53
CA ARG A 97 -4.56 -35.17 24.23
C ARG A 97 -3.64 -36.32 23.80
N GLU A 98 -4.19 -37.51 23.60
CA GLU A 98 -3.44 -38.67 23.14
C GLU A 98 -3.04 -38.52 21.68
N VAL A 99 -3.94 -38.04 20.83
CA VAL A 99 -3.61 -37.71 19.42
C VAL A 99 -2.47 -36.68 19.35
N ALA A 100 -2.50 -35.64 20.18
CA ALA A 100 -1.41 -34.64 20.22
C ALA A 100 -0.07 -35.26 20.64
N LYS A 101 -0.08 -36.19 21.61
CA LYS A 101 1.12 -36.92 22.05
C LYS A 101 1.65 -37.79 20.91
N LEU A 102 0.78 -38.58 20.27
CA LEU A 102 1.14 -39.44 19.15
C LEU A 102 1.69 -38.63 17.97
N LEU A 103 1.11 -37.46 17.69
CA LEU A 103 1.56 -36.58 16.62
C LEU A 103 2.98 -36.04 16.90
N THR A 104 3.29 -35.64 18.13
CA THR A 104 4.63 -35.21 18.54
C THR A 104 5.67 -36.35 18.54
N GLU A 105 5.24 -37.59 18.74
CA GLU A 105 6.12 -38.76 18.67
C GLU A 105 6.36 -39.23 17.23
N HIS A 106 5.32 -39.18 16.38
CA HIS A 106 5.35 -39.67 14.99
C HIS A 106 6.02 -38.69 14.03
N SER A 107 5.70 -37.41 14.18
CA SER A 107 6.37 -36.34 13.44
C SER A 107 7.35 -35.68 14.40
N GLN A 108 8.52 -35.25 13.93
CA GLN A 108 9.42 -34.36 14.70
C GLN A 108 8.80 -32.96 14.91
N PHE A 109 7.48 -32.90 15.04
CA PHE A 109 6.67 -31.73 15.29
C PHE A 109 6.97 -31.24 16.70
N ASN A 110 7.81 -30.21 16.76
CA ASN A 110 8.04 -29.46 17.97
C ASN A 110 7.08 -28.26 17.98
N PRO A 111 6.02 -28.26 18.82
CA PRO A 111 5.00 -27.21 18.84
C PRO A 111 5.55 -25.84 19.28
N HIS A 112 6.81 -25.77 19.73
CA HIS A 112 7.47 -24.54 20.17
C HIS A 112 8.42 -23.92 19.12
N ILE A 113 8.50 -24.45 17.90
CA ILE A 113 9.31 -23.83 16.85
C ILE A 113 8.57 -22.62 16.29
N SER A 114 8.98 -21.43 16.72
CA SER A 114 8.72 -20.19 16.00
C SER A 114 9.39 -20.28 14.63
N LEU A 115 8.60 -20.20 13.54
CA LEU A 115 9.04 -20.20 12.14
C LEU A 115 9.94 -18.98 11.80
N LYS A 116 11.14 -18.91 12.38
CA LYS A 116 12.20 -17.97 11.99
C LYS A 116 13.26 -18.60 11.08
N ASP A 117 13.32 -19.93 11.02
CA ASP A 117 14.49 -20.63 10.43
C ASP A 117 14.22 -21.28 9.06
N GLN A 118 13.16 -20.90 8.34
CA GLN A 118 12.82 -21.48 7.02
C GLN A 118 13.05 -20.51 5.84
N ASN A 119 13.87 -19.47 6.01
CA ASN A 119 14.14 -18.45 4.99
C ASN A 119 15.54 -18.52 4.35
N GLU A 120 16.27 -19.64 4.42
CA GLU A 120 17.61 -19.71 3.82
C GLU A 120 17.71 -20.41 2.45
N ASP A 121 16.71 -21.18 2.01
CA ASP A 121 16.85 -21.99 0.78
C ASP A 121 16.04 -21.50 -0.43
N LYS A 122 16.00 -20.17 -0.66
CA LYS A 122 15.56 -19.60 -1.95
C LYS A 122 16.48 -18.50 -2.45
N ASN A 123 17.77 -18.79 -2.52
CA ASN A 123 18.71 -18.06 -3.36
C ASN A 123 19.32 -19.03 -4.37
N SER A 124 18.63 -19.18 -5.50
CA SER A 124 19.17 -19.85 -6.68
C SER A 124 18.68 -19.11 -7.91
N VAL A 125 19.46 -18.09 -8.27
CA VAL A 125 19.84 -17.72 -9.63
C VAL A 125 18.75 -17.84 -10.71
N GLU A 126 18.08 -16.73 -10.99
CA GLU A 126 17.72 -16.37 -12.37
C GLU A 126 18.45 -15.06 -12.70
N GLN A 127 19.66 -15.21 -13.23
CA GLN A 127 20.24 -14.21 -14.11
C GLN A 127 19.76 -14.54 -15.51
N GLU A 128 18.86 -13.74 -16.06
CA GLU A 128 18.88 -13.40 -17.49
C GLU A 128 18.07 -12.12 -17.73
N ASN A 129 18.84 -11.11 -18.15
CA ASN A 129 18.55 -9.91 -18.92
C ASN A 129 17.10 -9.64 -19.35
N ASP A 130 16.63 -8.41 -19.09
CA ASP A 130 16.12 -7.61 -20.21
C ASP A 130 16.25 -6.10 -19.97
N ASN A 131 16.84 -5.50 -20.99
CA ASN A 131 17.12 -4.10 -21.22
C ASN A 131 15.83 -3.32 -21.53
N LEU A 132 15.43 -2.38 -20.66
CA LEU A 132 14.48 -1.32 -21.02
C LEU A 132 14.90 0.04 -20.44
N GLN A 133 15.77 0.69 -21.21
CA GLN A 133 15.76 2.10 -21.60
C GLN A 133 15.24 3.16 -20.60
N SER A 134 16.20 3.96 -20.14
CA SER A 134 16.08 5.38 -19.82
C SER A 134 15.25 6.12 -20.88
N TYR A 135 14.11 6.70 -20.48
CA TYR A 135 13.42 7.69 -21.31
C TYR A 135 14.18 9.01 -21.25
N HIS A 136 15.16 9.14 -22.15
CA HIS A 136 15.66 10.42 -22.64
C HIS A 136 14.60 11.03 -23.55
N VAL A 137 14.04 12.18 -23.18
CA VAL A 137 13.16 12.96 -24.07
C VAL A 137 14.05 13.69 -25.08
N PRO A 138 13.84 13.57 -26.40
CA PRO A 138 14.54 14.39 -27.37
C PRO A 138 13.86 15.76 -27.45
N VAL A 139 14.64 16.82 -27.20
CA VAL A 139 14.24 18.21 -27.48
C VAL A 139 15.08 18.69 -28.65
N GLU A 140 14.51 18.66 -29.85
CA GLU A 140 15.02 19.42 -31.00
C GLU A 140 13.98 20.46 -31.45
N ASN A 141 14.19 21.65 -30.88
CA ASN A 141 14.24 22.97 -31.49
C ASN A 141 13.56 23.31 -32.85
N LYS A 142 12.81 24.41 -32.75
CA LYS A 142 12.74 25.61 -33.62
C LYS A 142 11.77 25.62 -34.81
N VAL A 143 10.73 26.44 -34.66
CA VAL A 143 10.36 27.43 -35.68
C VAL A 143 10.26 28.80 -35.02
N ASN A 144 11.09 29.73 -35.50
CA ASN A 144 11.06 31.15 -35.19
C ASN A 144 9.78 31.80 -35.72
N SER A 145 9.16 32.67 -34.93
CA SER A 145 8.46 33.83 -35.47
C SER A 145 8.73 35.03 -34.57
N ASN A 146 9.47 35.99 -35.15
CA ASN A 146 9.76 37.31 -34.60
C ASN A 146 8.47 38.01 -34.15
N ILE A 147 8.41 38.43 -32.89
CA ILE A 147 7.53 39.52 -32.48
C ILE A 147 8.38 40.51 -31.69
N ASP A 148 8.68 41.59 -32.39
CA ASP A 148 9.31 42.82 -31.93
C ASP A 148 8.30 43.60 -31.08
N ILE A 149 8.59 43.80 -29.80
CA ILE A 149 7.90 44.80 -28.97
C ILE A 149 8.95 45.51 -28.11
N SER A 150 9.56 46.51 -28.73
CA SER A 150 10.11 47.68 -28.04
C SER A 150 9.05 48.35 -27.17
N ARG A 151 9.28 48.48 -25.85
CA ARG A 151 8.90 49.67 -25.04
C ARG A 151 9.37 49.60 -23.58
N LYS A 152 10.39 50.43 -23.33
CA LYS A 152 10.55 51.41 -22.24
C LYS A 152 10.53 50.94 -20.78
N GLU A 153 11.73 51.05 -20.22
CA GLU A 153 12.06 51.40 -18.83
C GLU A 153 11.08 52.40 -18.20
N THR A 154 10.69 52.14 -16.96
CA THR A 154 10.76 53.14 -15.88
C THR A 154 11.05 52.44 -14.56
N SER A 155 12.18 52.84 -13.99
CA SER A 155 12.59 52.78 -12.59
C SER A 155 11.48 53.26 -11.64
N ASP A 156 11.29 52.55 -10.54
CA ASP A 156 11.25 53.09 -9.16
C ASP A 156 10.51 52.12 -8.24
N GLY A 157 11.19 51.69 -7.18
CA GLY A 157 10.56 50.82 -6.17
C GLY A 157 11.49 50.06 -5.24
N VAL A 158 12.79 50.37 -5.20
CA VAL A 158 13.63 49.98 -4.06
C VAL A 158 13.34 50.95 -2.92
N ARG A 159 12.65 50.49 -1.87
CA ARG A 159 12.76 51.10 -0.55
C ARG A 159 12.79 50.03 0.53
N ALA A 160 13.91 50.07 1.23
CA ALA A 160 14.31 49.21 2.31
C ALA A 160 13.83 49.73 3.69
N PHE A 161 14.19 48.96 4.71
CA PHE A 161 14.41 49.34 6.12
C PHE A 161 13.21 49.31 7.10
N LEU A 162 13.20 48.23 7.89
CA LEU A 162 13.33 48.23 9.36
C LEU A 162 13.08 49.57 10.07
N HIS A 163 12.07 49.62 10.96
CA HIS A 163 12.27 50.08 12.33
C HIS A 163 11.22 49.53 13.31
N ARG A 164 11.77 49.06 14.42
CA ARG A 164 11.20 48.53 15.66
C ARG A 164 10.72 49.67 16.57
N LYS A 165 9.50 49.62 17.13
CA LYS A 165 9.14 50.17 18.46
C LYS A 165 7.82 49.59 18.98
N LYS A 166 7.89 48.95 20.15
CA LYS A 166 7.07 49.27 21.33
C LYS A 166 8.01 49.24 22.53
#